data_AF-A0A1H1SH68-F1
#
_entry.id   AF-A0A1H1SH68-F1
#
_cell.length_a   1.000
_cell.length_b   1.000
_cell.length_c   1.000
_cell.angle_alpha   90.00
_cell.angle_beta   90.00
_cell.angle_gamma   90.00
#
_symmetry.space_group_name_H-M   'P 1'
#
loop_
_entity.id
_entity.type
_entity.pdbx_description
1 polymer ?
#
loop_
_entity_poly.entity_id
_entity_poly.type
_entity_poly.pdbx_seq_one_letter_code
_entity_poly.pdbx_strand_id
1 'polypeptide(L)'
;MNISVELTLTPIQDDYEPAIINFIKKMRESGLTVKENPLSTQVYGDYDEVMALLNKEIKNAFEAIERGLLYVKFVKSDRSEYAADF
;
A
#
# COMPACT_ATOMS: atom_id res chain seq x y z
N MET A 1 2.35 -17.95 -1.04
CA MET A 1 3.77 -17.60 -0.79
C MET A 1 3.82 -16.20 -0.22
N ASN A 2 4.72 -15.86 0.72
CA ASN A 2 4.75 -14.51 1.27
C ASN A 2 5.50 -13.50 0.36
N ILE A 3 4.93 -12.32 0.21
CA ILE A 3 5.51 -11.19 -0.53
C ILE A 3 5.53 -9.92 0.32
N SER A 4 6.35 -8.97 -0.12
CA SER A 4 6.34 -7.60 0.38
C SER A 4 5.95 -6.66 -0.75
N VAL A 5 5.04 -5.72 -0.47
CA VAL A 5 4.61 -4.72 -1.44
C VAL A 5 4.72 -3.33 -0.83
N GLU A 6 5.43 -2.44 -1.50
CA GLU A 6 5.50 -1.02 -1.14
C GLU A 6 4.64 -0.20 -2.10
N LEU A 7 3.85 0.72 -1.55
CA LEU A 7 2.85 1.51 -2.25
C LEU A 7 3.00 3.00 -1.92
N THR A 8 2.91 3.84 -2.95
CA THR A 8 2.84 5.30 -2.80
C THR A 8 1.74 5.85 -3.72
N LEU A 9 0.61 6.24 -3.13
CA LEU A 9 -0.48 6.92 -3.83
C LEU A 9 -0.17 8.41 -3.92
N THR A 10 -0.17 8.95 -5.14
CA THR A 10 0.09 10.37 -5.42
C THR A 10 -1.08 10.97 -6.19
N PRO A 11 -2.13 11.45 -5.50
CA PRO A 11 -3.16 12.26 -6.13
C PRO A 11 -2.56 13.57 -6.65
N ILE A 12 -3.01 14.03 -7.82
CA ILE A 12 -2.56 15.28 -8.43
C ILE A 12 -3.70 16.31 -8.31
N GLN A 13 -3.94 16.74 -7.07
CA GLN A 13 -4.98 17.70 -6.67
C GLN A 13 -4.62 18.37 -5.33
N ASP A 14 -5.19 19.53 -5.02
CA ASP A 14 -4.83 20.32 -3.83
C ASP A 14 -5.23 19.63 -2.51
N ASP A 15 -6.38 18.97 -2.47
CA ASP A 15 -6.93 18.26 -1.32
C ASP A 15 -6.57 16.76 -1.34
N TYR A 16 -5.30 16.44 -1.59
CA TYR A 16 -4.84 15.06 -1.78
C TYR A 16 -4.85 14.21 -0.49
N GLU A 17 -4.72 14.83 0.68
CA GLU A 17 -4.52 14.12 1.97
C GLU A 17 -5.64 13.13 2.32
N PRO A 18 -6.94 13.46 2.20
CA PRO A 18 -8.02 12.55 2.56
C PRO A 18 -8.00 11.25 1.75
N ALA A 19 -7.64 11.31 0.46
CA ALA A 19 -7.54 10.12 -0.39
C ALA A 19 -6.42 9.18 0.10
N ILE A 20 -5.24 9.75 0.42
CA ILE A 20 -4.11 8.99 0.96
C ILE A 20 -4.45 8.41 2.34
N ILE A 21 -5.01 9.21 3.24
CA ILE A 21 -5.38 8.78 4.60
C ILE A 21 -6.40 7.64 4.54
N ASN A 22 -7.42 7.74 3.67
CA ASN A 22 -8.41 6.69 3.51
C ASN A 22 -7.79 5.40 2.97
N PHE A 23 -6.92 5.50 1.96
CA PHE A 23 -6.20 4.35 1.40
C PHE A 23 -5.36 3.63 2.47
N ILE A 24 -4.60 4.37 3.28
CA ILE A 24 -3.79 3.79 4.36
C ILE A 24 -4.67 3.12 5.42
N LYS A 25 -5.79 3.74 5.83
CA LYS A 25 -6.75 3.12 6.77
C LYS A 25 -7.29 1.80 6.23
N LYS A 26 -7.62 1.72 4.94
CA LYS A 26 -8.07 0.48 4.30
C LYS A 26 -7.00 -0.60 4.30
N MET A 27 -5.74 -0.24 4.10
CA MET A 27 -4.63 -1.18 4.26
C MET A 27 -4.55 -1.72 5.69
N ARG A 28 -4.66 -0.87 6.71
CA ARG A 28 -4.64 -1.30 8.13
C ARG A 28 -5.79 -2.23 8.50
N GLU A 29 -6.97 -2.02 7.91
CA GLU A 29 -8.16 -2.85 8.12
C GLU A 29 -8.06 -4.26 7.49
N SER A 30 -7.01 -4.54 6.71
CA SER A 30 -6.85 -5.81 5.98
C SER A 30 -6.56 -7.03 6.85
N GLY A 31 -6.05 -6.83 8.07
CA GLY A 31 -5.52 -7.91 8.91
C GLY A 31 -4.13 -8.41 8.52
N LEU A 32 -3.54 -7.88 7.43
CA LEU A 32 -2.16 -8.14 7.04
C LEU A 32 -1.18 -7.30 7.87
N THR A 33 0.10 -7.64 7.79
CA THR A 33 1.14 -6.80 8.39
C THR A 33 1.31 -5.54 7.53
N VAL A 34 1.12 -4.37 8.15
CA VAL A 34 1.26 -3.07 7.48
C VAL A 34 2.28 -2.22 8.23
N LYS A 35 3.26 -1.67 7.51
CA LYS A 35 4.24 -0.70 8.04
C LYS A 35 4.21 0.56 7.20
N GLU A 36 4.39 1.72 7.84
CA GLU A 36 4.30 3.01 7.18
C GLU A 36 5.50 3.86 7.53
N ASN A 37 5.88 4.72 6.60
CA ASN A 37 6.86 5.78 6.81
C ASN A 37 6.41 7.02 6.03
N PRO A 38 7.11 8.16 6.16
CA PRO A 38 6.71 9.39 5.47
C PRO A 38 6.66 9.31 3.93
N LEU A 39 7.20 8.26 3.32
CA LEU A 39 7.33 8.12 1.87
C LEU A 39 6.39 7.05 1.27
N SER A 40 5.94 6.06 2.06
CA SER A 40 5.25 4.88 1.54
C SER A 40 4.49 4.09 2.60
N THR A 41 3.58 3.24 2.12
CA THR A 41 2.91 2.18 2.89
C THR A 41 3.38 0.82 2.39
N GLN A 42 3.71 -0.08 3.31
CA GLN A 42 4.24 -1.39 3.02
C GLN A 42 3.29 -2.46 3.57
N VAL A 43 2.91 -3.42 2.72
CA VAL A 43 2.01 -4.54 3.06
C VAL A 43 2.76 -5.85 2.89
N TYR A 44 2.62 -6.74 3.86
CA TYR A 44 3.26 -8.06 3.90
C TYR A 44 2.24 -9.14 4.21
N GLY A 45 2.34 -10.27 3.52
CA GLY A 45 1.44 -11.40 3.73
C GLY A 45 1.51 -12.42 2.61
N ASP A 46 0.58 -13.38 2.64
CA ASP A 46 0.42 -14.33 1.56
C ASP A 46 0.04 -13.61 0.25
N TYR A 47 0.62 -14.06 -0.85
CA TYR A 47 0.44 -13.48 -2.19
C TYR A 47 -1.02 -13.31 -2.55
N ASP A 48 -1.86 -14.33 -2.35
CA ASP A 48 -3.25 -14.28 -2.80
C ASP A 48 -4.07 -13.29 -1.96
N GLU A 49 -3.80 -13.22 -0.65
CA GLU A 49 -4.43 -12.26 0.26
C GLU A 49 -4.00 -10.82 -0.04
N VAL A 50 -2.69 -10.59 -0.23
CA VAL A 50 -2.15 -9.27 -0.62
C VAL A 50 -2.74 -8.83 -1.95
N MET A 51 -2.76 -9.69 -2.96
CA MET A 51 -3.31 -9.34 -4.28
C MET A 51 -4.82 -9.07 -4.23
N ALA A 52 -5.58 -9.80 -3.41
CA ALA A 52 -7.01 -9.55 -3.21
C ALA A 52 -7.26 -8.17 -2.57
N LEU A 53 -6.48 -7.82 -1.54
CA LEU A 53 -6.52 -6.49 -0.92
C LEU A 53 -6.18 -5.40 -1.94
N LEU A 54 -5.05 -5.54 -2.64
CA LEU A 54 -4.58 -4.54 -3.59
C LEU A 54 -5.59 -4.33 -4.73
N ASN A 55 -6.13 -5.40 -5.30
CA ASN A 55 -7.14 -5.28 -6.36
C ASN A 55 -8.36 -4.45 -5.92
N LYS A 56 -8.85 -4.68 -4.71
CA LYS A 56 -10.01 -3.97 -4.16
C LYS A 56 -9.68 -2.50 -3.86
N GLU A 57 -8.61 -2.25 -3.11
CA GLU A 57 -8.37 -0.92 -2.55
C GLU A 57 -7.65 0.01 -3.53
N ILE A 58 -6.91 -0.51 -4.51
CA ILE A 58 -6.39 0.30 -5.62
C ILE A 58 -7.55 0.83 -6.47
N LYS A 59 -8.56 -0.01 -6.74
CA LYS A 59 -9.78 0.43 -7.42
C LYS A 59 -10.46 1.55 -6.63
N ASN A 60 -10.70 1.34 -5.33
CA ASN A 60 -11.32 2.36 -4.47
C ASN A 60 -10.51 3.68 -4.46
N ALA A 61 -9.17 3.60 -4.43
CA ALA A 61 -8.31 4.78 -4.45
C ALA A 61 -8.43 5.55 -5.77
N PHE A 62 -8.45 4.87 -6.91
CA PHE A 62 -8.63 5.51 -8.21
C PHE A 62 -10.03 6.06 -8.44
N GLU A 63 -11.07 5.45 -7.86
CA GLU A 63 -12.42 6.02 -7.88
C GLU A 63 -12.55 7.27 -6.98
N ALA A 64 -11.68 7.42 -5.98
CA ALA A 64 -11.70 8.53 -5.03
C ALA A 64 -10.90 9.78 -5.48
N ILE A 65 -10.16 9.69 -6.59
CA ILE A 65 -9.35 10.80 -7.11
C ILE A 65 -9.66 11.05 -8.59
N GLU A 66 -9.58 12.30 -9.05
CA GLU A 66 -9.77 12.60 -10.48
C GLU A 66 -8.52 12.22 -11.29
N ARG A 67 -7.34 12.53 -10.75
CA ARG A 67 -6.05 12.35 -11.41
C ARG A 67 -5.00 11.97 -10.38
N GLY A 68 -4.11 11.07 -10.78
CA GLY A 68 -3.01 10.68 -9.93
C GLY A 68 -2.31 9.44 -10.47
N LEU A 69 -1.38 8.96 -9.67
CA LEU A 69 -0.66 7.72 -9.95
C LEU A 69 -0.46 6.94 -8.65
N LEU A 70 -0.33 5.63 -8.80
CA LEU A 70 0.05 4.73 -7.72
C LEU A 70 1.34 4.03 -8.13
N TYR A 71 2.41 4.25 -7.37
CA TYR A 71 3.63 3.47 -7.51
C TYR A 71 3.51 2.20 -6.66
N VAL A 72 3.82 1.05 -7.24
CA VAL A 72 3.78 -0.25 -6.56
C VAL A 72 5.07 -1.02 -6.84
N LYS A 73 5.74 -1.47 -5.78
CA LYS A 73 6.96 -2.27 -5.87
C LYS A 73 6.74 -3.62 -5.17
N PHE A 74 6.86 -4.69 -5.94
CA PHE A 74 6.76 -6.06 -5.44
C PHE A 74 8.13 -6.64 -5.13
N VAL A 75 8.23 -7.35 -4.01
CA VAL A 75 9.40 -8.13 -3.63
C VAL A 75 8.96 -9.57 -3.38
N LYS A 76 9.59 -10.52 -4.09
CA LYS A 76 9.34 -11.97 -3.96
C LYS A 76 10.01 -12.55 -2.69
N SER A 77 9.66 -12.01 -1.53
CA SER A 77 9.99 -12.53 -0.19
C SER A 77 9.30 -11.68 0.88
N ASP A 78 9.19 -12.21 2.09
CA ASP A 78 8.83 -11.44 3.27
C ASP A 78 10.04 -10.62 3.77
N ARG A 79 9.87 -9.30 3.83
CA ARG A 79 10.86 -8.32 4.32
C ARG A 79 10.34 -7.58 5.55
N SER A 80 9.26 -8.05 6.17
CA SER A 80 8.65 -7.39 7.33
C SER A 80 9.67 -7.19 8.45
N GLU A 81 10.50 -8.20 8.73
CA GLU A 81 11.51 -8.15 9.79
C GLU A 81 12.88 -7.62 9.35
N TYR A 82 12.98 -6.96 8.19
CA TYR A 82 14.25 -6.34 7.79
C TYR A 82 14.65 -5.23 8.76
N ALA A 83 15.85 -5.35 9.32
CA ALA A 83 16.56 -4.30 10.02
C ALA A 83 17.94 -4.15 9.37
N ALA A 84 18.37 -2.91 9.15
CA ALA A 84 19.73 -2.65 8.70
C ALA A 84 20.72 -3.12 9.77
N ASP A 85 21.78 -3.81 9.35
CA ASP A 85 22.80 -4.42 10.20
C ASP A 85 24.21 -3.84 9.97
N PHE A 86 24.28 -2.62 9.42
CA PHE A 86 25.52 -1.89 9.11
C PHE A 86 25.65 -0.59 9.90
#